data_AF-A0A970AKC3-F1
#
_entry.id   AF-A0A970AKC3-F1
#
_cell.length_a   1.000
_cell.length_b   1.000
_cell.length_c   1.000
_cell.angle_alpha   90.00
_cell.angle_beta   90.00
_cell.angle_gamma   90.00
#
_symmetry.space_group_name_H-M   'P 1'
#
loop_
_entity.id
_entity.type
_entity.pdbx_description
1 polymer ?
#
loop_
_entity_poly.entity_id
_entity_poly.type
_entity_poly.pdbx_seq_one_letter_code
_entity_poly.pdbx_strand_id
1 'polypeptide(L)' 'MSRGKLDEKEKEVENLRQQIKHTKERIGDAEFALEHGDLSEGRRRELELKNKRRREDIARKQNEVLDVEEEL' A
#
# COMPACT_ATOMS: atom_id res chain seq x y z
N MET A 1 -29.54 -1.19 2.56
CA MET A 1 -28.86 -0.34 1.57
C MET A 1 -29.43 -0.60 0.18
N SER A 2 -29.40 0.37 -0.74
CA SER A 2 -29.73 0.11 -2.15
C SER A 2 -28.61 -0.69 -2.80
N ARG A 3 -28.92 -1.58 -3.77
CA ARG A 3 -27.91 -2.41 -4.48
C ARG A 3 -26.70 -1.60 -4.98
N GLY A 4 -26.93 -0.41 -5.53
CA GLY A 4 -25.83 0.44 -6.02
C GLY A 4 -24.81 0.87 -4.96
N LYS A 5 -25.22 1.01 -3.68
CA LYS A 5 -24.30 1.38 -2.59
C LYS A 5 -23.42 0.20 -2.14
N LEU A 6 -23.92 -1.03 -2.27
CA LEU A 6 -23.13 -2.23 -2.00
C LEU A 6 -22.08 -2.42 -3.11
N ASP A 7 -22.48 -2.27 -4.37
CA ASP A 7 -21.58 -2.36 -5.52
C ASP A 7 -20.47 -1.29 -5.49
N GLU A 8 -20.75 -0.09 -4.94
CA GLU A 8 -19.76 0.98 -4.76
C GLU A 8 -18.70 0.61 -3.71
N LYS A 9 -19.13 0.06 -2.57
CA LYS A 9 -18.24 -0.38 -1.49
C LYS A 9 -17.37 -1.58 -1.89
N GLU A 10 -17.91 -2.53 -2.64
CA GLU A 10 -17.13 -3.66 -3.16
C GLU A 10 -16.00 -3.19 -4.10
N LYS A 11 -16.29 -2.20 -4.98
CA LYS A 11 -15.27 -1.58 -5.84
C LYS A 11 -14.23 -0.80 -5.04
N GLU A 12 -14.65 -0.13 -3.97
CA GLU A 12 -13.74 0.59 -3.07
C GLU A 12 -12.75 -0.38 -2.40
N VAL A 13 -13.24 -1.49 -1.85
CA VAL A 13 -12.40 -2.55 -1.27
C VAL A 13 -11.42 -3.11 -2.30
N GLU A 14 -11.88 -3.40 -3.52
CA GLU A 14 -11.00 -3.91 -4.59
C GLU A 14 -9.89 -2.91 -4.93
N ASN A 15 -10.24 -1.63 -5.07
CA ASN A 15 -9.27 -0.56 -5.35
C ASN A 15 -8.23 -0.44 -4.23
N LEU A 16 -8.65 -0.48 -2.96
CA LEU A 16 -7.73 -0.43 -1.81
C LEU A 16 -6.79 -1.63 -1.79
N ARG A 17 -7.30 -2.84 -2.05
CA ARG A 17 -6.50 -4.06 -2.16
C ARG A 17 -5.46 -3.98 -3.29
N GLN A 18 -5.84 -3.45 -4.45
CA GLN A 18 -4.90 -3.22 -5.56
C GLN A 18 -3.81 -2.20 -5.18
N GLN A 19 -4.17 -1.09 -4.53
CA GLN A 19 -3.20 -0.11 -4.06
C GLN A 19 -2.22 -0.68 -3.03
N ILE A 20 -2.70 -1.52 -2.11
CA ILE A 20 -1.85 -2.23 -1.13
C ILE A 20 -0.88 -3.14 -1.87
N LYS A 21 -1.35 -3.94 -2.84
CA LYS A 21 -0.52 -4.84 -3.64
C LYS A 21 0.60 -4.08 -4.35
N HIS A 22 0.27 -3.01 -5.09
CA HIS A 22 1.26 -2.20 -5.78
C HIS A 22 2.25 -1.52 -4.84
N THR A 23 1.80 -1.10 -3.66
CA THR A 23 2.68 -0.51 -2.66
C THR A 23 3.66 -1.55 -2.10
N LYS A 24 3.23 -2.80 -1.91
CA LYS A 24 4.10 -3.92 -1.51
C LYS A 24 5.15 -4.24 -2.58
N GLU A 25 4.75 -4.31 -3.85
CA GLU A 25 5.67 -4.51 -4.98
C GLU A 25 6.77 -3.44 -4.99
N ARG A 26 6.40 -2.16 -4.85
CA ARG A 26 7.36 -1.04 -4.80
C ARG A 26 8.27 -1.07 -3.57
N ILE A 27 7.81 -1.62 -2.46
CA ILE A 27 8.68 -1.85 -1.29
C ILE A 27 9.71 -2.91 -1.64
N GLY A 28 9.28 -4.04 -2.22
CA GLY A 28 10.16 -5.13 -2.64
C GLY A 28 11.24 -4.66 -3.63
N ASP A 29 10.87 -3.89 -4.65
CA ASP A 29 11.83 -3.32 -5.60
C ASP A 29 12.86 -2.40 -4.91
N ALA A 30 12.41 -1.61 -3.95
CA ALA A 30 13.28 -0.71 -3.20
C ALA A 30 14.17 -1.47 -2.20
N GLU A 31 13.66 -2.53 -1.57
CA GLU A 31 14.44 -3.42 -0.71
C GLU A 31 15.52 -4.16 -1.50
N PHE A 32 15.16 -4.69 -2.67
CA PHE A 32 16.11 -5.30 -3.59
C PHE A 32 17.21 -4.31 -4.01
N ALA A 33 16.85 -3.08 -4.34
CA ALA A 33 17.82 -2.03 -4.66
C ALA A 33 18.70 -1.64 -3.46
N LEU A 34 18.18 -1.65 -2.24
CA LEU A 34 18.94 -1.37 -1.02
C LEU A 34 19.95 -2.49 -0.69
N GLU A 35 19.59 -3.74 -0.97
CA GLU A 35 20.42 -4.91 -0.71
C GLU A 35 21.50 -5.12 -1.78
N HIS A 36 21.14 -4.97 -3.06
CA HIS A 36 22.00 -5.33 -4.19
C HIS A 36 22.47 -4.15 -5.03
N GLY A 37 21.89 -2.96 -4.84
CA GLY A 37 22.23 -1.78 -5.62
C GLY A 37 23.48 -1.07 -5.10
N ASP A 38 24.34 -0.64 -6.02
CA ASP A 38 25.38 0.35 -5.72
C ASP A 38 24.75 1.74 -5.60
N LEU A 39 24.36 2.08 -4.37
CA LEU A 39 23.65 3.31 -4.05
C LEU A 39 24.54 4.23 -3.22
N SER A 40 24.51 5.52 -3.54
CA SER A 40 25.06 6.53 -2.64
C SER A 40 24.33 6.51 -1.30
N GLU A 41 25.01 6.95 -0.24
CA GLU A 41 24.44 6.99 1.11
C GLU A 41 23.15 7.83 1.17
N GLY A 42 23.12 8.97 0.47
CA GLY A 42 21.93 9.81 0.38
C GLY A 42 20.74 9.08 -0.27
N ARG A 43 21.00 8.33 -1.35
CA ARG A 43 19.97 7.56 -2.04
C ARG A 43 19.46 6.39 -1.19
N ARG A 44 20.35 5.73 -0.46
CA ARG A 44 20.01 4.66 0.50
C ARG A 44 19.05 5.19 1.57
N ARG A 45 19.40 6.28 2.26
CA ARG A 45 18.55 6.92 3.28
C ARG A 45 17.19 7.37 2.73
N GLU A 46 17.17 7.90 1.50
CA GLU A 46 15.92 8.30 0.85
C GLU A 46 14.99 7.10 0.60
N LEU A 47 15.51 5.99 0.09
CA LEU A 47 14.75 4.77 -0.16
C LEU A 47 14.23 4.14 1.14
N GLU A 48 15.06 4.09 2.19
CA GLU A 48 14.65 3.61 3.51
C GLU A 48 13.49 4.45 4.09
N LEU A 49 13.60 5.78 4.03
CA LEU A 49 12.53 6.68 4.49
C LEU A 49 11.25 6.51 3.67
N LYS A 50 11.36 6.37 2.34
CA LYS A 50 10.22 6.10 1.47
C LYS A 50 9.58 4.76 1.79
N ASN A 51 10.36 3.70 2.02
CA ASN A 51 9.84 2.39 2.39
C ASN A 51 9.14 2.41 3.75
N LYS A 52 9.70 3.13 4.74
CA LYS A 52 9.01 3.34 6.03
C LYS A 52 7.62 3.97 5.83
N ARG A 53 7.53 5.05 5.07
CA ARG A 53 6.25 5.72 4.78
C ARG A 53 5.27 4.83 4.00
N ARG A 54 5.76 4.00 3.07
CA ARG A 54 4.94 3.04 2.32
C ARG A 54 4.35 1.96 3.23
N ARG A 55 5.12 1.47 4.21
CA ARG A 55 4.61 0.50 5.21
C ARG A 55 3.52 1.13 6.08
N GLU A 56 3.70 2.37 6.51
CA GLU A 56 2.67 3.14 7.23
C GLU A 56 1.42 3.35 6.36
N ASP A 57 1.60 3.61 5.05
CA ASP A 57 0.48 3.77 4.11
C ASP A 57 -0.30 2.47 3.89
N ILE A 58 0.39 1.34 3.76
CA ILE A 58 -0.24 0.01 3.69
C ILE A 58 -1.09 -0.23 4.94
N ALA A 59 -0.55 0.04 6.13
CA ALA A 59 -1.29 -0.18 7.38
C ALA A 59 -2.58 0.66 7.44
N ARG A 60 -2.52 1.93 7.02
CA ARG A 60 -3.72 2.78 6.94
C ARG A 60 -4.76 2.22 5.98
N LYS A 61 -4.35 1.83 4.76
CA LYS A 61 -5.26 1.27 3.75
C LYS A 61 -5.82 -0.08 4.16
N GLN A 62 -5.06 -0.89 4.92
CA GLN A 62 -5.58 -2.14 5.47
C GLN A 62 -6.69 -1.89 6.50
N ASN A 63 -6.55 -0.88 7.35
CA ASN A 63 -7.63 -0.50 8.27
C ASN A 63 -8.84 0.01 7.49
N GLU A 64 -8.64 0.84 6.46
CA GLU A 64 -9.73 1.32 5.61
C GLU A 64 -10.49 0.18 4.91
N VAL A 65 -9.78 -0.86 4.46
CA VAL A 65 -10.42 -2.08 3.94
C VAL A 65 -11.30 -2.74 4.99
N LEU A 66 -10.80 -2.89 6.23
CA LEU A 66 -11.57 -3.49 7.32
C LEU A 66 -12.81 -2.66 7.65
N ASP A 67 -12.67 -1.34 7.73
CA ASP A 67 -13.78 -0.42 8.01
C ASP A 67 -14.87 -0.55 6.93
N VAL A 68 -14.49 -0.57 5.64
CA VAL A 68 -15.47 -0.73 4.55
C VAL A 68 -16.10 -2.12 4.57
N GLU A 69 -15.33 -3.17 4.86
CA GLU A 69 -15.84 -4.55 4.98
C GLU A 69 -16.79 -4.74 6.17
N GLU A 70 -16.59 -4.05 7.29
CA GLU A 70 -17.51 -4.06 8.43
C GLU A 70 -18.85 -3.38 8.10
N GLU A 71 -18.85 -2.44 7.16
CA GLU A 71 -20.07 -1.74 6.74
C GLU A 71 -20.78 -2.37 5.52
N LEU A 72 -20.29 -3.49 4.99
CA LEU A 72 -20.90 -4.27 3.89
C LEU A 72 -21.99 -5.21 4.41
#